data_AF-A0A7Y5F4C6-F1
#
_entry.id   AF-A0A7Y5F4C6-F1
#
_cell.length_a   1.000
_cell.length_b   1.000
_cell.length_c   1.000
_cell.angle_alpha   90.00
_cell.angle_beta   90.00
_cell.angle_gamma   90.00
#
_symmetry.space_group_name_H-M   'P 1'
#
loop_
_entity.id
_entity.type
_entity.pdbx_description
1 polymer ?
#
loop_
_entity_poly.entity_id
_entity_poly.type
_entity_poly.pdbx_seq_one_letter_code
_entity_poly.pdbx_strand_id
1 'polypeptide(L)'
;MKKLFFLSFSFILLLAACKAKQETVKYAGASKITADIEEYSLTDSIILPYKKKLENEMNTVLVYAEGEFTKAIPEGSLGNLVADIALHTAQQITEVDFCILNNGGLRTILPKGNITNGKIFELMPFENELVVVSLSAEKTSELFEYIASKGGQPVAGTSLTIKKDKTAKNILINNEPINAAKKYNIVTTDYLANGGDQMSFFKNPLSIQYLNIKLRDAIVHFLIEKKNKKQTIIPYTDKRVANE
;
A
#
# COMPACT_ATOMS: atom_id res chain seq x y z
N MET A 1 48.01 42.69 42.18
CA MET A 1 46.56 42.61 42.45
C MET A 1 45.65 43.21 41.36
N LYS A 2 46.09 44.20 40.54
CA LYS A 2 45.25 44.76 39.45
C LYS A 2 45.07 43.88 38.20
N LYS A 3 46.01 42.98 37.89
CA LYS A 3 45.91 42.06 36.73
C LYS A 3 44.95 40.87 36.94
N LEU A 4 44.74 40.45 38.19
CA LEU A 4 43.81 39.36 38.52
C LEU A 4 42.33 39.81 38.45
N PHE A 5 42.08 41.09 38.74
CA PHE A 5 40.73 41.68 38.65
C PHE A 5 40.27 41.88 37.19
N PHE A 6 41.21 42.21 36.29
CA PHE A 6 40.93 42.35 34.86
C PHE A 6 40.61 41.03 34.16
N LEU A 7 41.26 39.92 34.56
CA LEU A 7 40.93 38.59 34.04
C LEU A 7 39.55 38.09 34.49
N SER A 8 39.15 38.42 35.73
CA SER A 8 37.82 38.07 36.26
C SER A 8 36.70 38.85 35.55
N PHE A 9 36.91 40.13 35.25
CA PHE A 9 35.92 40.96 34.54
C PHE A 9 35.76 40.55 33.06
N SER A 10 36.84 40.08 32.42
CA SER A 10 36.78 39.57 31.04
C SER A 10 36.05 38.24 30.91
N PHE A 11 36.03 37.40 31.96
CA PHE A 11 35.34 36.11 31.95
C PHE A 11 33.82 36.26 32.18
N ILE A 12 33.39 37.28 32.93
CA ILE A 12 31.98 37.58 33.16
C ILE A 12 31.30 38.17 31.90
N LEU A 13 32.04 38.93 31.08
CA LEU A 13 31.52 39.47 29.82
C LEU A 13 31.28 38.40 28.73
N LEU A 14 31.97 37.26 28.79
CA LEU A 14 31.80 36.15 27.83
C LEU A 14 30.54 35.30 28.09
N LEU A 15 29.99 35.31 29.31
CA LEU A 15 28.78 34.55 29.66
C LEU A 15 27.46 35.30 29.34
N ALA A 16 27.54 36.59 28.98
CA ALA A 16 26.36 37.40 28.66
C ALA A 16 26.03 37.46 27.14
N ALA A 17 26.89 36.91 26.28
CA ALA A 17 26.86 37.17 24.84
C ALA A 17 26.06 36.18 23.98
N CYS A 18 25.27 35.27 24.56
CA CYS A 18 24.41 34.37 23.80
C CYS A 18 23.04 34.18 24.46
N LYS A 19 22.16 35.17 24.30
CA LYS A 19 20.73 34.88 24.17
C LYS A 19 20.39 34.98 22.69
N ALA A 20 20.25 33.83 22.02
CA ALA A 20 19.59 33.81 20.73
C ALA A 20 18.15 34.30 20.96
N LYS A 21 17.85 35.51 20.47
CA LYS A 21 16.48 36.01 20.41
C LYS A 21 15.76 35.11 19.42
N GLN A 22 15.03 34.13 19.92
CA GLN A 22 14.15 33.32 19.11
C GLN A 22 12.99 34.24 18.71
N GLU A 23 13.07 34.83 17.51
CA GLU A 23 11.88 35.42 16.93
C GLU A 23 10.93 34.27 16.66
N THR A 24 9.90 34.16 17.50
CA THR A 24 8.73 33.40 17.11
C THR A 24 8.13 34.18 15.94
N VAL A 25 8.42 33.71 14.73
CA VAL A 25 7.60 34.05 13.58
C VAL A 25 6.21 33.52 13.95
N LYS A 26 5.36 34.40 14.46
CA LYS A 26 3.93 34.13 14.46
C LYS A 26 3.60 33.95 13.00
N TYR A 27 3.34 32.71 12.59
CA TYR A 27 2.65 32.47 11.34
C TYR A 27 1.42 33.35 11.37
N ALA A 28 1.41 34.40 10.55
CA ALA A 28 0.18 35.11 10.24
C ALA A 28 -0.79 34.02 9.79
N GLY A 29 -1.93 33.92 10.47
CA GLY A 29 -2.89 32.85 10.27
C GLY A 29 -3.16 32.64 8.78
N ALA A 30 -3.45 31.38 8.42
CA ALA A 30 -3.75 30.95 7.06
C ALA A 30 -4.43 32.09 6.28
N SER A 31 -3.72 32.66 5.30
CA SER A 31 -4.32 33.62 4.40
C SER A 31 -5.51 32.90 3.77
N LYS A 32 -6.72 33.42 4.01
CA LYS A 32 -7.89 32.94 3.29
C LYS A 32 -7.60 33.17 1.81
N ILE A 33 -7.43 32.09 1.06
CA ILE A 33 -7.45 32.17 -0.40
C ILE A 33 -8.85 32.67 -0.74
N THR A 34 -8.97 33.94 -1.09
CA THR A 34 -10.20 34.50 -1.65
C THR A 34 -10.38 33.88 -3.04
N ALA A 35 -11.56 33.31 -3.27
CA ALA A 35 -11.90 32.51 -4.45
C ALA A 35 -12.06 33.31 -5.76
N ASP A 36 -11.48 34.50 -5.85
CA ASP A 36 -11.48 35.32 -7.05
C ASP A 36 -10.10 35.23 -7.70
N ILE A 37 -9.79 34.03 -8.20
CA ILE A 37 -8.75 33.85 -9.22
C ILE A 37 -9.51 33.94 -10.54
N GLU A 38 -9.29 35.01 -11.32
CA GLU A 38 -9.81 35.06 -12.69
C GLU A 38 -9.39 33.79 -13.42
N GLU A 39 -10.38 33.00 -13.80
CA GLU A 39 -10.23 31.75 -14.53
C GLU A 39 -9.54 32.08 -15.86
N TYR A 40 -8.25 31.75 -16.00
CA TYR A 40 -7.50 32.03 -17.21
C TYR A 40 -8.11 31.22 -18.37
N SER A 41 -8.90 31.86 -19.22
CA SER A 41 -9.64 31.23 -20.34
C SER A 41 -8.77 30.45 -21.34
N LEU A 42 -7.46 30.75 -21.39
CA LEU A 42 -6.50 30.02 -22.20
C LEU A 42 -6.27 28.59 -21.68
N THR A 43 -6.30 28.40 -20.37
CA THR A 43 -6.11 27.12 -19.68
C THR A 43 -7.26 26.16 -19.99
N ASP A 44 -8.49 26.65 -20.04
CA ASP A 44 -9.66 25.83 -20.36
C ASP A 44 -9.64 25.36 -21.81
N SER A 45 -9.30 26.22 -22.77
CA SER A 45 -9.25 25.83 -24.18
C SER A 45 -8.23 24.69 -24.45
N ILE A 46 -7.12 24.68 -23.71
CA ILE A 46 -6.08 23.65 -23.82
C ILE A 46 -6.48 22.39 -23.05
N ILE A 47 -6.99 22.52 -21.82
CA ILE A 47 -7.25 21.37 -20.93
C ILE A 47 -8.56 20.66 -21.30
N LEU A 48 -9.60 21.40 -21.73
CA LEU A 48 -10.93 20.85 -21.99
C LEU A 48 -10.96 19.64 -22.94
N PRO A 49 -10.25 19.60 -24.07
CA PRO A 49 -10.24 18.40 -24.92
C PRO A 49 -9.62 17.18 -24.22
N TYR A 50 -8.53 17.34 -23.46
CA TYR A 50 -7.92 16.25 -22.69
C TYR A 50 -8.83 15.81 -21.54
N LYS A 51 -9.44 16.77 -20.83
CA LYS A 51 -10.40 16.52 -19.76
C LYS A 51 -11.58 15.68 -20.27
N LYS A 52 -12.19 16.06 -21.40
CA LYS A 52 -13.31 15.30 -21.99
C LYS A 52 -12.90 13.87 -22.37
N LYS A 53 -11.71 13.70 -22.98
CA LYS A 53 -11.20 12.38 -23.33
C LYS A 53 -10.99 11.52 -22.07
N LEU A 54 -10.33 12.10 -21.06
CA LEU A 54 -10.07 11.43 -19.79
C LEU A 54 -11.36 11.08 -19.06
N GLU A 55 -12.34 11.99 -19.00
CA GLU A 55 -13.65 11.74 -18.39
C GLU A 55 -14.37 10.55 -19.02
N ASN A 56 -14.33 10.42 -20.35
CA ASN A 56 -14.93 9.26 -21.03
C ASN A 56 -14.26 7.94 -20.62
N GLU A 57 -12.93 7.91 -20.56
CA GLU A 57 -12.17 6.73 -20.13
C GLU A 57 -12.40 6.42 -18.64
N MET A 58 -12.40 7.44 -17.78
CA MET A 58 -12.58 7.29 -16.33
C MET A 58 -14.01 6.89 -15.94
N ASN A 59 -15.02 7.36 -16.68
CA ASN A 59 -16.42 7.02 -16.42
C ASN A 59 -16.86 5.68 -16.99
N THR A 60 -15.97 4.98 -17.72
CA THR A 60 -16.26 3.65 -18.23
C THR A 60 -16.50 2.68 -17.08
N VAL A 61 -17.70 2.08 -17.04
CA VAL A 61 -18.07 1.07 -16.03
C VAL A 61 -17.38 -0.26 -16.36
N LEU A 62 -16.58 -0.75 -15.41
CA LEU A 62 -15.81 -1.99 -15.52
C LEU A 62 -16.58 -3.21 -15.03
N VAL A 63 -17.33 -3.11 -13.92
CA VAL A 63 -18.17 -4.18 -13.36
C VAL A 63 -19.21 -3.62 -12.40
N TYR A 64 -20.20 -4.43 -12.03
CA TYR A 64 -21.12 -4.13 -10.92
C TYR A 64 -20.70 -4.88 -9.64
N ALA A 65 -20.59 -4.14 -8.53
CA ALA A 65 -20.32 -4.66 -7.19
C ALA A 65 -21.63 -4.82 -6.40
N GLU A 66 -21.89 -6.00 -5.86
CA GLU A 66 -23.13 -6.27 -5.10
C GLU A 66 -23.13 -5.69 -3.68
N GLY A 67 -21.94 -5.40 -3.16
CA GLY A 67 -21.74 -4.78 -1.86
C GLY A 67 -20.46 -3.93 -1.82
N GLU A 68 -20.25 -3.29 -0.69
CA GLU A 68 -19.05 -2.47 -0.46
C GLU A 68 -17.85 -3.35 -0.12
N PHE A 69 -16.70 -3.07 -0.75
CA PHE A 69 -15.42 -3.69 -0.41
C PHE A 69 -14.60 -2.72 0.43
N THR A 70 -14.27 -3.16 1.64
CA THR A 70 -13.56 -2.33 2.62
C THR A 70 -12.22 -2.92 3.01
N LYS A 71 -11.31 -2.04 3.44
CA LYS A 71 -10.10 -2.45 4.14
C LYS A 71 -10.45 -2.72 5.59
N ALA A 72 -9.92 -3.82 6.12
CA ALA A 72 -10.03 -4.16 7.53
C ALA A 72 -8.82 -4.98 7.96
N ILE A 73 -8.66 -5.06 9.27
CA ILE A 73 -7.62 -5.82 9.96
C ILE A 73 -8.36 -6.68 10.99
N PRO A 74 -8.08 -7.99 11.11
CA PRO A 74 -7.00 -8.70 10.43
C PRO A 74 -7.24 -8.97 8.93
N GLU A 75 -8.49 -8.93 8.48
CA GLU A 75 -8.90 -9.26 7.12
C GLU A 75 -10.03 -8.34 6.65
N GLY A 76 -10.00 -7.93 5.38
CA GLY A 76 -11.05 -7.13 4.75
C GLY A 76 -11.30 -7.58 3.32
N SER A 77 -12.55 -7.43 2.87
CA SER A 77 -13.00 -7.93 1.56
C SER A 77 -12.26 -7.31 0.38
N LEU A 78 -11.85 -6.03 0.50
CA LEU A 78 -11.06 -5.37 -0.53
C LEU A 78 -9.65 -5.95 -0.63
N GLY A 79 -9.02 -6.22 0.53
CA GLY A 79 -7.71 -6.85 0.59
C GLY A 79 -7.72 -8.24 -0.04
N ASN A 80 -8.71 -9.05 0.30
CA ASN A 80 -8.90 -10.39 -0.27
C ASN A 80 -9.06 -10.35 -1.78
N LEU A 81 -9.96 -9.50 -2.29
CA LEU A 81 -10.19 -9.36 -3.72
C LEU A 81 -8.89 -9.04 -4.47
N VAL A 82 -8.14 -8.03 -4.01
CA VAL A 82 -6.94 -7.58 -4.73
C VAL A 82 -5.80 -8.58 -4.60
N ALA A 83 -5.63 -9.23 -3.45
CA ALA A 83 -4.63 -10.28 -3.28
C ALA A 83 -4.95 -11.52 -4.14
N ASP A 84 -6.22 -11.91 -4.24
CA ASP A 84 -6.65 -13.03 -5.09
C ASP A 84 -6.44 -12.70 -6.58
N ILE A 85 -6.72 -11.47 -7.01
CA ILE A 85 -6.40 -10.99 -8.37
C ILE A 85 -4.90 -11.07 -8.64
N ALA A 86 -4.07 -10.56 -7.73
CA ALA A 86 -2.62 -10.56 -7.90
C ALA A 86 -2.05 -11.98 -7.97
N LEU A 87 -2.50 -12.88 -7.08
CA LEU A 87 -2.14 -14.30 -7.10
C LEU A 87 -2.54 -14.96 -8.40
N HIS A 88 -3.81 -14.84 -8.80
CA HIS A 88 -4.32 -15.44 -10.02
C HIS A 88 -3.56 -14.94 -11.26
N THR A 89 -3.29 -13.64 -11.34
CA THR A 89 -2.55 -13.01 -12.45
C THR A 89 -1.15 -13.57 -12.56
N ALA A 90 -0.41 -13.66 -11.44
CA ALA A 90 0.95 -14.18 -11.45
C ALA A 90 1.02 -15.68 -11.79
N GLN A 91 0.03 -16.46 -11.33
CA GLN A 91 -0.09 -17.88 -11.64
C GLN A 91 -0.35 -18.17 -13.14
N GLN A 92 -0.81 -17.19 -13.93
CA GLN A 92 -0.90 -17.34 -15.38
C GLN A 92 0.48 -17.30 -16.08
N ILE A 93 1.54 -16.93 -15.36
CA ILE A 93 2.86 -16.65 -15.94
C ILE A 93 3.94 -17.56 -15.34
N THR A 94 3.88 -17.81 -14.03
CA THR A 94 4.91 -18.55 -13.30
C THR A 94 4.32 -19.24 -12.08
N GLU A 95 5.06 -20.17 -11.48
CA GLU A 95 4.66 -20.85 -10.25
C GLU A 95 4.75 -19.89 -9.06
N VAL A 96 3.61 -19.66 -8.40
CA VAL A 96 3.48 -18.80 -7.22
C VAL A 96 2.65 -19.53 -6.17
N ASP A 97 3.17 -19.56 -4.95
CA ASP A 97 2.55 -20.24 -3.82
C ASP A 97 1.46 -19.39 -3.18
N PHE A 98 1.74 -18.11 -2.93
CA PHE A 98 0.82 -17.20 -2.25
C PHE A 98 1.13 -15.73 -2.56
N CYS A 99 0.22 -14.84 -2.15
CA CYS A 99 0.35 -13.39 -2.30
C CYS A 99 0.38 -12.70 -0.94
N ILE A 100 1.16 -11.62 -0.84
CA ILE A 100 1.03 -10.59 0.19
C ILE A 100 1.05 -9.20 -0.47
N LEU A 101 0.13 -8.34 -0.06
CA LEU A 101 0.12 -6.91 -0.37
C LEU A 101 0.04 -6.10 0.93
N ASN A 102 0.02 -4.78 0.83
CA ASN A 102 -0.14 -3.89 1.97
C ASN A 102 -1.48 -3.13 1.90
N ASN A 103 -2.15 -2.99 3.04
CA ASN A 103 -3.36 -2.16 3.15
C ASN A 103 -3.11 -0.69 2.78
N GLY A 104 -1.86 -0.20 2.90
CA GLY A 104 -1.47 1.18 2.55
C GLY A 104 -1.52 1.49 1.05
N GLY A 105 -1.35 0.47 0.20
CA GLY A 105 -1.45 0.59 -1.25
C GLY A 105 -2.87 0.88 -1.74
N LEU A 106 -3.87 0.40 -0.99
CA LEU A 106 -5.29 0.57 -1.29
C LEU A 106 -5.81 1.86 -0.65
N ARG A 107 -6.13 2.87 -1.44
CA ARG A 107 -6.32 4.26 -0.97
C ARG A 107 -7.76 4.62 -0.63
N THR A 108 -8.72 3.92 -1.21
CA THR A 108 -10.15 4.08 -0.92
C THR A 108 -10.85 2.72 -0.88
N ILE A 109 -12.16 2.72 -0.68
CA ILE A 109 -13.04 1.55 -0.78
C ILE A 109 -13.49 1.32 -2.24
N LEU A 110 -14.09 0.16 -2.52
CA LEU A 110 -14.98 0.02 -3.68
C LEU A 110 -16.43 0.09 -3.21
N PRO A 111 -17.23 1.08 -3.64
CA PRO A 111 -18.62 1.18 -3.23
C PRO A 111 -19.46 0.09 -3.87
N LYS A 112 -20.62 -0.21 -3.29
CA LYS A 112 -21.66 -0.98 -3.99
C LYS A 112 -22.10 -0.24 -5.26
N GLY A 113 -22.38 -1.00 -6.33
CA GLY A 113 -22.88 -0.47 -7.60
C GLY A 113 -21.86 -0.53 -8.72
N ASN A 114 -21.99 0.37 -9.71
CA ASN A 114 -21.10 0.42 -10.86
C ASN A 114 -19.70 0.87 -10.44
N ILE A 115 -18.71 0.02 -10.65
CA ILE A 115 -17.30 0.35 -10.48
C ILE A 115 -16.76 0.88 -11.80
N THR A 116 -16.27 2.11 -11.80
CA THR A 116 -15.71 2.76 -12.98
C THR A 116 -14.19 2.62 -13.02
N ASN A 117 -13.60 2.88 -14.19
CA ASN A 117 -12.14 2.93 -14.34
C ASN A 117 -11.51 3.99 -13.41
N GLY A 118 -12.10 5.18 -13.33
CA GLY A 118 -11.66 6.24 -12.42
C GLY A 118 -11.65 5.81 -10.95
N LYS A 119 -12.64 5.00 -10.52
CA LYS A 119 -12.64 4.44 -9.16
C LYS A 119 -11.44 3.52 -8.91
N ILE A 120 -10.97 2.78 -9.92
CA ILE A 120 -9.78 1.94 -9.80
C ILE A 120 -8.49 2.76 -9.75
N PHE A 121 -8.42 3.88 -10.48
CA PHE A 121 -7.33 4.85 -10.35
C PHE A 121 -7.30 5.52 -8.97
N GLU A 122 -8.46 5.85 -8.39
CA GLU A 122 -8.54 6.35 -7.01
C GLU A 122 -8.12 5.28 -5.99
N LEU A 123 -8.52 4.02 -6.21
CA LEU A 123 -8.20 2.90 -5.33
C LEU A 123 -6.71 2.59 -5.30
N MET A 124 -6.08 2.45 -6.47
CA MET A 124 -4.70 2.01 -6.63
C MET A 124 -3.94 2.99 -7.54
N PRO A 125 -3.61 4.20 -7.06
CA PRO A 125 -3.05 5.27 -7.88
C PRO A 125 -1.56 5.09 -8.20
N PHE A 126 -0.90 4.10 -7.60
CA PHE A 126 0.53 3.87 -7.83
C PHE A 126 0.78 3.01 -9.07
N GLU A 127 1.94 3.22 -9.70
CA GLU A 127 2.42 2.45 -10.85
C GLU A 127 3.14 1.15 -10.45
N ASN A 128 2.84 0.62 -9.25
CA ASN A 128 3.51 -0.55 -8.73
C ASN A 128 3.29 -1.78 -9.63
N GLU A 129 4.38 -2.49 -9.93
CA GLU A 129 4.39 -3.69 -10.75
C GLU A 129 4.34 -4.94 -9.89
N LEU A 130 3.67 -5.98 -10.40
CA LEU A 130 3.70 -7.30 -9.79
C LEU A 130 5.07 -7.96 -10.00
N VAL A 131 5.60 -8.47 -8.91
CA VAL A 131 6.86 -9.22 -8.87
C VAL A 131 6.67 -10.50 -8.11
N VAL A 132 7.38 -11.56 -8.52
CA VAL A 132 7.44 -12.82 -7.80
C VAL A 132 8.81 -12.93 -7.14
N VAL A 133 8.82 -13.04 -5.82
CA VAL A 133 10.03 -13.13 -5.00
C VAL A 133 10.14 -14.53 -4.43
N SER A 134 11.27 -15.20 -4.63
CA SER A 134 11.53 -16.51 -4.04
C SER A 134 12.29 -16.35 -2.71
N LEU A 135 11.72 -16.86 -1.62
CA LEU A 135 12.27 -16.76 -0.26
C LEU A 135 12.57 -18.16 0.32
N SER A 136 13.54 -18.22 1.23
CA SER A 136 13.74 -19.39 2.09
C SER A 136 12.60 -19.50 3.12
N ALA A 137 12.36 -20.71 3.65
CA ALA A 137 11.37 -20.93 4.70
C ALA A 137 11.56 -20.05 5.95
N GLU A 138 12.81 -19.70 6.29
CA GLU A 138 13.14 -18.79 7.38
C GLU A 138 12.58 -17.38 7.13
N LYS A 139 12.87 -16.78 5.96
CA LYS A 139 12.34 -15.46 5.59
C LYS A 139 10.83 -15.47 5.37
N THR A 140 10.29 -16.59 4.88
CA THR A 140 8.84 -16.79 4.79
C THR A 140 8.21 -16.79 6.19
N SER A 141 8.85 -17.40 7.20
CA SER A 141 8.38 -17.34 8.58
C SER A 141 8.43 -15.90 9.14
N GLU A 142 9.52 -15.16 8.89
CA GLU A 142 9.63 -13.74 9.27
C GLU A 142 8.51 -12.88 8.65
N LEU A 143 8.13 -13.16 7.40
CA LEU A 143 7.02 -12.50 6.72
C LEU A 143 5.70 -12.72 7.47
N PHE A 144 5.40 -13.94 7.92
CA PHE A 144 4.17 -14.20 8.69
C PHE A 144 4.19 -13.53 10.06
N GLU A 145 5.34 -13.51 10.74
CA GLU A 145 5.50 -12.75 11.98
C GLU A 145 5.28 -11.25 11.76
N TYR A 146 5.74 -10.72 10.63
CA TYR A 146 5.43 -9.35 10.23
C TYR A 146 3.92 -9.14 10.06
N ILE A 147 3.22 -10.02 9.33
CA ILE A 147 1.75 -9.91 9.14
C ILE A 147 1.06 -9.84 10.51
N ALA A 148 1.38 -10.76 11.42
CA ALA A 148 0.83 -10.80 12.76
C ALA A 148 1.15 -9.54 13.57
N SER A 149 2.39 -9.03 13.48
CA SER A 149 2.81 -7.81 14.18
C SER A 149 2.04 -6.55 13.74
N LYS A 150 1.64 -6.50 12.47
CA LYS A 150 0.81 -5.43 11.90
C LYS A 150 -0.69 -5.63 12.16
N GLY A 151 -1.07 -6.75 12.76
CA GLY A 151 -2.44 -7.16 13.03
C GLY A 151 -3.15 -7.78 11.82
N GLY A 152 -2.48 -7.90 10.67
CA GLY A 152 -3.04 -8.41 9.42
C GLY A 152 -2.64 -7.60 8.20
N GLN A 153 -2.56 -8.26 7.05
CA GLN A 153 -2.32 -7.68 5.73
C GLN A 153 -3.10 -8.46 4.68
N PRO A 154 -3.43 -7.86 3.51
CA PRO A 154 -4.02 -8.59 2.41
C PRO A 154 -3.14 -9.76 1.95
N VAL A 155 -3.71 -10.97 1.95
CA VAL A 155 -3.04 -12.20 1.51
C VAL A 155 -3.97 -13.09 0.67
N ALA A 156 -3.38 -13.95 -0.14
CA ALA A 156 -4.08 -14.99 -0.92
C ALA A 156 -3.23 -16.25 -1.01
N GLY A 157 -3.84 -17.44 -1.09
CA GLY A 157 -3.12 -18.71 -1.13
C GLY A 157 -2.46 -19.12 0.20
N THR A 158 -2.71 -18.37 1.27
CA THR A 158 -2.18 -18.63 2.61
C THR A 158 -3.18 -18.21 3.68
N SER A 159 -3.05 -18.80 4.88
CA SER A 159 -3.80 -18.39 6.06
C SER A 159 -2.94 -18.41 7.32
N LEU A 160 -3.34 -17.63 8.34
CA LEU A 160 -2.73 -17.59 9.66
C LEU A 160 -3.72 -17.14 10.75
N THR A 161 -3.41 -17.51 11.99
CA THR A 161 -4.00 -16.96 13.20
C THR A 161 -3.00 -16.01 13.88
N ILE A 162 -3.46 -14.84 14.30
CA ILE A 162 -2.71 -13.85 15.05
C ILE A 162 -3.00 -14.05 16.53
N LYS A 163 -1.96 -14.39 17.29
CA LYS A 163 -2.04 -14.53 18.74
C LYS A 163 -2.20 -13.16 19.41
N LYS A 164 -2.65 -13.17 20.68
CA LYS A 164 -2.76 -11.95 21.51
C LYS A 164 -1.44 -11.18 21.68
N ASP A 165 -0.32 -11.87 21.61
CA ASP A 165 1.04 -11.30 21.66
C ASP A 165 1.52 -10.73 20.30
N LYS A 166 0.66 -10.73 19.28
CA LYS A 166 0.91 -10.29 17.90
C LYS A 166 1.95 -11.11 17.15
N THR A 167 2.09 -12.39 17.47
CA THR A 167 2.89 -13.34 16.67
C THR A 167 2.00 -14.33 15.92
N ALA A 168 2.55 -14.95 14.88
CA ALA A 168 1.80 -15.82 13.98
C ALA A 168 1.64 -17.24 14.53
N LYS A 169 0.53 -17.89 14.18
CA LYS A 169 0.24 -19.30 14.49
C LYS A 169 -0.63 -19.90 13.39
N ASN A 170 -0.68 -21.23 13.30
CA ASN A 170 -1.51 -21.96 12.33
C ASN A 170 -1.28 -21.49 10.88
N ILE A 171 -0.02 -21.22 10.54
CA ILE A 171 0.33 -20.74 9.21
C ILE A 171 0.18 -21.88 8.22
N LEU A 172 -0.62 -21.67 7.18
CA LEU A 172 -0.79 -22.60 6.07
C LEU A 172 -0.51 -21.89 4.76
N ILE A 173 0.23 -22.53 3.86
CA ILE A 173 0.43 -22.11 2.48
C ILE A 173 -0.13 -23.22 1.61
N ASN A 174 -1.12 -22.92 0.76
CA ASN A 174 -1.85 -23.92 0.01
C ASN A 174 -2.39 -25.08 0.88
N ASN A 175 -2.92 -24.73 2.07
CA ASN A 175 -3.44 -25.65 3.09
C ASN A 175 -2.40 -26.56 3.77
N GLU A 176 -1.10 -26.37 3.52
CA GLU A 176 -0.02 -27.13 4.14
C GLU A 176 0.79 -26.25 5.09
N PRO A 177 1.27 -26.78 6.24
CA PRO A 177 2.20 -26.07 7.10
C PRO A 177 3.50 -25.68 6.38
N ILE A 178 4.18 -24.65 6.89
CA ILE A 178 5.51 -24.27 6.39
C ILE A 178 6.47 -25.46 6.54
N ASN A 179 7.21 -25.75 5.47
CA ASN A 179 8.25 -26.75 5.42
C ASN A 179 9.61 -26.07 5.39
N ALA A 180 10.44 -26.34 6.40
CA ALA A 180 11.75 -25.71 6.59
C ALA A 180 12.76 -25.96 5.45
N ALA A 181 12.58 -27.03 4.66
CA ALA A 181 13.46 -27.37 3.54
C ALA A 181 12.98 -26.79 2.19
N LYS A 182 11.80 -26.16 2.14
CA LYS A 182 11.25 -25.58 0.92
C LYS A 182 11.63 -24.10 0.77
N LYS A 183 11.66 -23.66 -0.48
CA LYS A 183 11.55 -22.24 -0.84
C LYS A 183 10.09 -21.96 -1.22
N TYR A 184 9.69 -20.70 -1.09
CA TYR A 184 8.35 -20.24 -1.46
C TYR A 184 8.46 -19.11 -2.47
N ASN A 185 7.60 -19.13 -3.48
CA ASN A 185 7.45 -18.07 -4.48
C ASN A 185 6.25 -17.21 -4.10
N ILE A 186 6.50 -15.94 -3.79
CA ILE A 186 5.50 -15.01 -3.28
C ILE A 186 5.28 -13.91 -4.30
N VAL A 187 4.05 -13.72 -4.77
CA VAL A 187 3.72 -12.52 -5.54
C VAL A 187 3.43 -11.35 -4.62
N THR A 188 4.04 -10.21 -4.94
CA THR A 188 3.82 -8.93 -4.27
C THR A 188 4.02 -7.78 -5.27
N THR A 189 4.23 -6.55 -4.80
CA THR A 189 4.63 -5.42 -5.64
C THR A 189 6.11 -5.09 -5.54
N ASP A 190 6.68 -4.51 -6.59
CA ASP A 190 8.05 -3.97 -6.62
C ASP A 190 8.36 -3.02 -5.45
N TYR A 191 7.42 -2.14 -5.08
CA TYR A 191 7.54 -1.28 -3.89
C TYR A 191 7.80 -2.09 -2.61
N LEU A 192 7.03 -3.15 -2.38
CA LEU A 192 7.16 -3.99 -1.18
C LEU A 192 8.40 -4.88 -1.25
N ALA A 193 8.70 -5.46 -2.43
CA ALA A 193 9.88 -6.28 -2.64
C ALA A 193 11.19 -5.51 -2.40
N ASN A 194 11.20 -4.19 -2.63
CA ASN A 194 12.33 -3.32 -2.32
C ASN A 194 12.38 -2.88 -0.84
N GLY A 195 11.52 -3.42 0.02
CA GLY A 195 11.49 -3.16 1.46
C GLY A 195 10.56 -2.02 1.89
N GLY A 196 9.65 -1.57 1.01
CA GLY A 196 8.54 -0.69 1.36
C GLY A 196 7.74 -1.22 2.56
N ASP A 197 7.10 -0.32 3.31
CA ASP A 197 6.32 -0.64 4.51
C ASP A 197 7.06 -1.50 5.57
N GLN A 198 8.39 -1.40 5.63
CA GLN A 198 9.24 -2.17 6.55
C GLN A 198 9.23 -3.69 6.26
N MET A 199 8.92 -4.11 5.03
CA MET A 199 8.96 -5.52 4.61
C MET A 199 10.40 -5.98 4.29
N SER A 200 11.31 -5.86 5.25
CA SER A 200 12.74 -6.14 5.06
C SER A 200 13.06 -7.61 4.77
N PHE A 201 12.14 -8.54 5.06
CA PHE A 201 12.26 -9.97 4.74
C PHE A 201 12.36 -10.21 3.22
N PHE A 202 11.94 -9.27 2.37
CA PHE A 202 12.17 -9.35 0.93
C PHE A 202 13.59 -9.02 0.47
N LYS A 203 14.42 -8.39 1.32
CA LYS A 203 15.81 -8.06 0.95
C LYS A 203 16.63 -9.34 0.79
N ASN A 204 17.55 -9.35 -0.18
CA ASN A 204 18.40 -10.51 -0.50
C ASN A 204 17.58 -11.80 -0.72
N PRO A 205 16.63 -11.81 -1.68
CA PRO A 205 15.83 -13.00 -1.98
C PRO A 205 16.69 -14.05 -2.69
N LEU A 206 16.18 -15.29 -2.78
CA LEU A 206 16.82 -16.34 -3.59
C LEU A 206 16.73 -15.99 -5.09
N SER A 207 15.61 -15.41 -5.50
CA SER A 207 15.41 -14.83 -6.83
C SER A 207 14.27 -13.81 -6.82
N ILE A 208 14.23 -12.93 -7.83
CA ILE A 208 13.13 -12.02 -8.09
C ILE A 208 12.83 -12.01 -9.59
N GLN A 209 11.55 -12.06 -9.94
CA GLN A 209 11.04 -11.98 -11.31
C GLN A 209 10.04 -10.84 -11.42
N TYR A 210 10.29 -9.91 -12.34
CA TYR A 210 9.34 -8.85 -12.70
C TYR A 210 8.38 -9.38 -13.74
N LEU A 211 7.08 -9.21 -13.51
CA LEU A 211 6.04 -9.69 -14.43
C LEU A 211 5.70 -8.65 -15.50
N ASN A 212 6.19 -7.41 -15.38
CA ASN A 212 5.85 -6.27 -16.25
C ASN A 212 4.34 -6.02 -16.35
N ILE A 213 3.62 -6.27 -15.25
CA ILE A 213 2.18 -6.05 -15.12
C ILE A 213 1.97 -5.16 -13.90
N LYS A 214 1.32 -4.01 -14.08
CA LYS A 214 0.94 -3.15 -12.96
C LYS A 214 -0.21 -3.79 -12.18
N LEU A 215 -0.18 -3.69 -10.85
CA LEU A 215 -1.28 -4.20 -10.01
C LEU A 215 -2.62 -3.58 -10.40
N ARG A 216 -2.64 -2.28 -10.73
CA ARG A 216 -3.85 -1.60 -11.19
C ARG A 216 -4.40 -2.21 -12.48
N ASP A 217 -3.53 -2.52 -13.44
CA ASP A 217 -3.93 -3.10 -14.72
C ASP A 217 -4.48 -4.51 -14.53
N ALA A 218 -3.89 -5.30 -13.63
CA ALA A 218 -4.42 -6.61 -13.23
C ALA A 218 -5.85 -6.50 -12.64
N ILE A 219 -6.09 -5.50 -11.78
CA ILE A 219 -7.43 -5.22 -11.25
C ILE A 219 -8.39 -4.87 -12.38
N VAL A 220 -8.05 -3.90 -13.24
CA VAL A 220 -8.91 -3.48 -14.36
C VAL A 220 -9.25 -4.66 -15.27
N HIS A 221 -8.26 -5.47 -15.64
CA HIS A 221 -8.43 -6.64 -16.49
C HIS A 221 -9.41 -7.65 -15.88
N PHE A 222 -9.22 -8.01 -14.61
CA PHE A 222 -10.13 -8.92 -13.90
C PHE A 222 -11.58 -8.42 -13.88
N LEU A 223 -11.80 -7.12 -13.62
CA LEU A 223 -13.15 -6.55 -13.57
C LEU A 223 -13.82 -6.56 -14.94
N ILE A 224 -13.08 -6.24 -16.01
CA ILE A 224 -13.56 -6.34 -17.39
C ILE A 224 -13.93 -7.78 -17.73
N GLU A 225 -13.10 -8.75 -17.36
CA GLU A 225 -13.41 -10.17 -17.57
C GLU A 225 -14.71 -10.58 -16.88
N LYS A 226 -14.92 -10.14 -15.63
CA LYS A 226 -16.16 -10.40 -14.89
C LYS A 226 -17.36 -9.84 -15.62
N LYS A 227 -17.31 -8.57 -16.05
CA LYS A 227 -18.38 -7.96 -16.84
C LYS A 227 -18.64 -8.67 -18.16
N ASN A 228 -17.60 -9.06 -18.90
CA ASN A 228 -17.72 -9.79 -20.16
C ASN A 228 -18.40 -11.16 -19.97
N LYS A 229 -18.15 -11.81 -18.82
CA LYS A 229 -18.82 -13.04 -18.39
C LYS A 229 -20.22 -12.80 -17.78
N LYS A 230 -20.73 -11.55 -17.79
CA LYS A 230 -21.98 -11.12 -17.16
C LYS A 230 -22.04 -11.44 -15.65
N GLN A 231 -20.88 -11.41 -15.00
CA GLN A 231 -20.71 -11.64 -13.57
C GLN A 231 -20.53 -10.32 -12.82
N THR A 232 -20.97 -10.32 -11.57
CA THR A 232 -20.74 -9.26 -10.59
C THR A 232 -19.54 -9.61 -9.69
N ILE A 233 -19.10 -8.66 -8.87
CA ILE A 233 -18.19 -8.93 -7.75
C ILE A 233 -18.96 -8.82 -6.43
N ILE A 234 -18.72 -9.76 -5.53
CA ILE A 234 -19.39 -9.86 -4.23
C ILE A 234 -18.31 -9.76 -3.14
N PRO A 235 -18.43 -8.87 -2.15
CA PRO A 235 -17.47 -8.81 -1.06
C PRO A 235 -17.55 -10.06 -0.19
N TYR A 236 -16.40 -10.62 0.19
CA TYR A 236 -16.31 -11.76 1.10
C TYR A 236 -15.11 -11.64 2.03
N THR A 237 -15.22 -12.32 3.16
CA THR A 237 -14.09 -12.73 4.01
C THR A 237 -14.21 -14.23 4.26
N ASP A 238 -13.08 -14.91 4.37
CA ASP A 238 -13.01 -16.36 4.55
C ASP A 238 -12.18 -16.76 5.78
N LYS A 239 -11.79 -15.78 6.62
CA LYS A 239 -10.99 -15.97 7.83
C LYS A 239 -9.58 -16.50 7.54
N ARG A 240 -9.04 -16.23 6.34
CA ARG A 240 -7.63 -16.52 6.02
C ARG A 240 -6.68 -15.75 6.93
N VAL A 241 -7.07 -14.59 7.47
CA VAL A 241 -6.33 -13.95 8.57
C VAL A 241 -7.30 -13.71 9.72
N ALA A 242 -7.07 -14.39 10.84
CA ALA A 242 -7.96 -14.31 12.00
C ALA A 242 -7.18 -14.02 13.28
N ASN A 243 -7.83 -13.40 14.28
CA ASN A 243 -7.31 -13.35 15.64
C ASN A 243 -7.70 -14.63 16.40
N GLU A 244 -6.92 -15.00 17.41
CA GLU A 244 -7.26 -16.03 18.41
C GLU A 244 -8.47 -15.66 19.28
#